data_AF-A0A285NCE2-F1
#
_entry.id   AF-A0A285NCE2-F1
#
_cell.length_a   1.000
_cell.length_b   1.000
_cell.length_c   1.000
_cell.angle_alpha   90.00
_cell.angle_beta   90.00
_cell.angle_gamma   90.00
#
_symmetry.space_group_name_H-M   'P 1'
#
loop_
_entity.id
_entity.type
_entity.pdbx_description
1 polymer ?
#
loop_
_entity_poly.entity_id
_entity_poly.type
_entity_poly.pdbx_seq_one_letter_code
_entity_poly.pdbx_strand_id
1 'polypeptide(L)'
;MVESPDMKSAEELKEKLSLYLASLSESAQQLLLRTLKKNMASGDMDPSSQLILEALEKVLPDQEPEATPPVKVALDPLLKDAFFSTAKPFTAPLNLASKSEGRLSPDSLDSIWVWIKRDIAQPEHLALIDQEIVEPDKSEIQTKAEQLKSVFLPKISQVTKKILSELGGEQKMANQLGSREIYEDLRDFMVSKEKAMALQPFLKRIDQPLVSWGSPQGEEVYAHIRKFVQQFPMQTAWLFSGLTSKFADPKLLVQLATKLAGSEDAVQIGATVYAPAITQILVEMEAHIFQFKAKVNDPEGLDQALYSLAEWRKLVRAVDSELEMPVQCPWAKSLSAMKTEMSDILEKEISSVAGLIRKALRAPKEGAQESADENLLQDATRAAQIFHHAERMKDSLAINEIVRKVRKELDQTFELLTKSLVERTRNAEGHDVETCKTLGDAAAIFATHLVDDDYANSFRRQLRAAASSPELKAAG
;
A
#
# COMPACT_ATOMS: atom_id res chain seq x y z
N MET A 1 -37.16 15.28 36.96
CA MET A 1 -35.74 15.03 36.65
C MET A 1 -35.42 13.63 37.11
N VAL A 2 -35.50 12.68 36.18
CA VAL A 2 -35.13 11.28 36.42
C VAL A 2 -33.82 11.10 35.66
N GLU A 3 -32.70 10.96 36.37
CA GLU A 3 -31.41 10.61 35.77
C GLU A 3 -31.53 9.22 35.13
N SER A 4 -31.21 9.15 33.84
CA SER A 4 -31.25 7.90 33.08
C SER A 4 -30.24 6.88 33.63
N PRO A 5 -30.62 5.60 33.77
CA PRO A 5 -29.78 4.54 34.35
C PRO A 5 -28.47 4.27 33.60
N ASP A 6 -28.35 4.67 32.33
CA ASP A 6 -27.13 4.52 31.52
C ASP A 6 -25.96 5.40 32.00
N MET A 7 -26.23 6.62 32.52
CA MET A 7 -25.17 7.55 32.97
C MET A 7 -24.45 7.04 34.23
N LYS A 8 -25.17 6.42 35.16
CA LYS A 8 -24.57 5.83 36.38
C LYS A 8 -23.64 4.67 36.05
N SER A 9 -23.97 3.85 35.06
CA SER A 9 -23.12 2.72 34.66
C SER A 9 -21.79 3.17 34.05
N ALA A 10 -21.79 4.29 33.32
CA ALA A 10 -20.59 4.83 32.67
C ALA A 10 -19.65 5.51 33.69
N GLU A 11 -20.19 6.17 34.71
CA GLU A 11 -19.40 6.75 35.80
C GLU A 11 -18.75 5.67 36.68
N GLU A 12 -19.48 4.61 37.03
CA GLU A 12 -18.92 3.46 37.77
C GLU A 12 -17.81 2.74 36.97
N LEU A 13 -17.93 2.69 35.63
CA LEU A 13 -16.92 2.13 34.74
C LEU A 13 -15.65 2.99 34.71
N LYS A 14 -15.79 4.33 34.65
CA LYS A 14 -14.66 5.27 34.71
C LYS A 14 -13.91 5.17 36.03
N GLU A 15 -14.63 4.98 37.14
CA GLU A 15 -14.04 4.87 38.48
C GLU A 15 -13.29 3.54 38.69
N LYS A 16 -13.80 2.44 38.15
CA LYS A 16 -13.08 1.15 38.13
C LYS A 16 -11.85 1.19 37.22
N LEU A 17 -11.94 1.87 36.08
CA LEU A 17 -10.81 2.05 35.16
C LEU A 17 -9.71 2.91 35.80
N SER A 18 -10.04 4.01 36.47
CA SER A 18 -9.03 4.84 37.13
C SER A 18 -8.30 4.09 38.24
N LEU A 19 -9.01 3.29 39.05
CA LEU A 19 -8.41 2.42 40.08
C LEU A 19 -7.48 1.36 39.49
N TYR A 20 -7.86 0.74 38.37
CA TYR A 20 -7.01 -0.22 37.68
C TYR A 20 -5.78 0.44 37.06
N LEU A 21 -5.94 1.59 36.41
CA LEU A 21 -4.83 2.32 35.80
C LEU A 21 -3.84 2.86 36.83
N ALA A 22 -4.32 3.30 37.99
CA ALA A 22 -3.49 3.70 39.14
C ALA A 22 -2.67 2.52 39.73
N SER A 23 -3.08 1.27 39.50
CA SER A 23 -2.34 0.08 39.94
C SER A 23 -1.20 -0.33 39.01
N LEU A 24 -1.12 0.26 37.79
CA LEU A 24 -0.03 0.04 36.85
C LEU A 24 1.25 0.80 37.26
N SER A 25 2.40 0.36 36.77
CA SER A 25 3.65 1.11 36.95
C SER A 25 3.62 2.44 36.18
N GLU A 26 4.32 3.46 36.69
CA GLU A 26 4.40 4.79 36.08
C GLU A 26 4.93 4.73 34.64
N SER A 27 5.88 3.82 34.36
CA SER A 27 6.39 3.56 33.01
C SER A 27 5.33 2.99 32.06
N ALA A 28 4.45 2.12 32.56
CA ALA A 28 3.37 1.53 31.77
C ALA A 28 2.25 2.55 31.51
N GLN A 29 1.95 3.40 32.49
CA GLN A 29 1.01 4.53 32.34
C GLN A 29 1.52 5.53 31.27
N GLN A 30 2.79 5.92 31.31
CA GLN A 30 3.37 6.85 30.33
C GLN A 30 3.42 6.26 28.90
N LEU A 31 3.73 4.98 28.76
CA LEU A 31 3.75 4.29 27.45
C LEU A 31 2.33 4.20 26.86
N LEU A 32 1.33 3.89 27.68
CA LEU A 32 -0.08 3.91 27.30
C LEU A 32 -0.53 5.32 26.89
N LEU A 33 -0.22 6.35 27.67
CA LEU A 33 -0.54 7.74 27.34
C LEU A 33 0.05 8.14 25.99
N ARG A 34 1.32 7.82 25.75
CA ARG A 34 2.03 8.13 24.50
C ARG A 34 1.42 7.41 23.30
N THR A 35 1.01 6.16 23.48
CA THR A 35 0.41 5.35 22.42
C THR A 35 -0.99 5.84 22.08
N LEU A 36 -1.81 6.15 23.07
CA LEU A 36 -3.16 6.69 22.88
C LEU A 36 -3.12 8.10 22.25
N LYS A 37 -2.21 8.99 22.69
CA LYS A 37 -2.02 10.31 22.06
C LYS A 37 -1.51 10.20 20.61
N LYS A 38 -0.66 9.22 20.32
CA LYS A 38 -0.21 8.94 18.94
C LYS A 38 -1.36 8.47 18.05
N ASN A 39 -2.22 7.58 18.56
CA ASN A 39 -3.39 7.08 17.83
C ASN A 39 -4.46 8.16 17.63
N MET A 40 -4.58 9.10 18.58
CA MET A 40 -5.41 10.29 18.44
C MET A 40 -4.91 11.21 17.32
N ALA A 41 -3.59 11.41 17.21
CA ALA A 41 -2.98 12.20 16.14
C ALA A 41 -3.12 11.56 14.75
N SER A 42 -3.24 10.24 14.68
CA SER A 42 -3.48 9.50 13.41
C SER A 42 -4.96 9.34 13.05
N GLY A 43 -5.88 9.83 13.89
CA GLY A 43 -7.33 9.81 13.61
C GLY A 43 -8.01 8.45 13.82
N ASP A 44 -7.35 7.51 14.50
CA ASP A 44 -7.80 6.12 14.68
C ASP A 44 -8.10 5.85 16.17
N MET A 45 -9.10 6.56 16.70
CA MET A 45 -9.53 6.46 18.09
C MET A 45 -10.96 5.91 18.16
N ASP A 46 -11.13 4.80 18.86
CA ASP A 46 -12.45 4.31 19.23
C ASP A 46 -12.98 5.02 20.50
N PRO A 47 -14.30 5.00 20.75
CA PRO A 47 -14.89 5.64 21.94
C PRO A 47 -14.34 5.07 23.26
N SER A 48 -13.91 3.81 23.27
CA SER A 48 -13.31 3.15 24.43
C SER A 48 -11.91 3.70 24.76
N SER A 49 -11.08 3.98 23.76
CA SER A 49 -9.75 4.60 23.94
C SER A 49 -9.83 6.03 24.44
N GLN A 50 -10.89 6.79 24.06
CA GLN A 50 -11.13 8.13 24.59
C GLN A 50 -11.45 8.09 26.09
N LEU A 51 -12.30 7.16 26.52
CA LEU A 51 -12.62 6.98 27.94
C LEU A 51 -11.40 6.55 28.78
N ILE A 52 -10.52 5.73 28.21
CA ILE A 52 -9.27 5.31 28.87
C ILE A 52 -8.30 6.50 28.96
N LEU A 53 -8.17 7.30 27.90
CA LEU A 53 -7.30 8.49 27.90
C LEU A 53 -7.76 9.51 28.94
N GLU A 54 -9.06 9.81 29.03
CA GLU A 54 -9.62 10.70 30.06
C GLU A 54 -9.39 10.18 31.49
N ALA A 55 -9.47 8.86 31.70
CA ALA A 55 -9.21 8.26 33.00
C ALA A 55 -7.72 8.28 33.36
N LEU A 56 -6.84 8.08 32.37
CA LEU A 56 -5.38 8.09 32.54
C LEU A 56 -4.85 9.51 32.83
N GLU A 57 -5.41 10.52 32.17
CA GLU A 57 -5.08 11.94 32.38
C GLU A 57 -5.47 12.44 33.78
N LYS A 58 -6.49 11.84 34.42
CA LYS A 58 -6.85 12.16 35.82
C LYS A 58 -5.93 11.53 36.87
N VAL A 59 -5.28 10.41 36.53
CA VAL A 59 -4.43 9.64 37.46
C VAL A 59 -2.99 10.17 37.46
N LEU A 60 -2.52 10.70 36.33
CA LEU A 60 -1.21 11.31 36.22
C LEU A 60 -1.27 12.76 36.72
N PRO A 61 -0.44 13.17 37.70
CA PRO A 61 -0.35 14.58 38.10
C PRO A 61 0.08 15.41 36.89
N ASP A 62 -0.51 16.62 36.73
CA ASP A 62 -0.16 17.62 35.71
C ASP A 62 1.36 17.87 35.70
N GLN A 63 2.08 17.06 34.94
CA GLN A 63 3.38 17.46 34.44
C GLN A 63 3.06 18.41 33.30
N GLU A 64 3.17 19.72 33.58
CA GLU A 64 3.34 20.71 32.54
C GLU A 64 4.29 20.11 31.49
N PRO A 65 3.88 20.06 30.21
CA PRO A 65 4.66 19.38 29.20
C PRO A 65 6.05 20.02 29.20
N GLU A 66 7.06 19.26 29.65
CA GLU A 66 8.45 19.59 29.42
C GLU A 66 8.55 19.96 27.96
N ALA A 67 8.88 21.23 27.67
CA ALA A 67 8.91 21.76 26.34
C ALA A 67 9.93 20.95 25.53
N THR A 68 9.45 19.94 24.81
CA THR A 68 10.23 19.24 23.80
C THR A 68 10.84 20.32 22.91
N PRO A 69 12.19 20.36 22.75
CA PRO A 69 12.80 21.37 21.90
C PRO A 69 12.16 21.29 20.52
N PRO A 70 11.85 22.44 19.89
CA PRO A 70 11.13 22.45 18.63
C PRO A 70 11.87 21.60 17.59
N VAL A 71 11.19 20.57 17.09
CA VAL A 71 11.73 19.70 16.05
C VAL A 71 11.87 20.54 14.78
N LYS A 72 13.12 20.83 14.40
CA LYS A 72 13.41 21.46 13.13
C LYS A 72 13.15 20.47 12.00
N VAL A 73 12.42 20.90 10.99
CA VAL A 73 12.11 20.10 9.80
C VAL A 73 12.77 20.75 8.59
N ALA A 74 13.42 19.93 7.76
CA ALA A 74 13.99 20.39 6.50
C ALA A 74 12.88 20.92 5.57
N LEU A 75 13.08 22.10 4.99
CA LEU A 75 12.09 22.75 4.16
C LEU A 75 12.02 22.15 2.73
N ASP A 76 13.12 21.56 2.24
CA ASP A 76 13.23 20.94 0.91
C ASP A 76 12.10 19.95 0.57
N PRO A 77 11.85 18.87 1.35
CA PRO A 77 10.78 17.92 1.03
C PRO A 77 9.38 18.57 1.04
N LEU A 78 9.15 19.52 1.94
CA LEU A 78 7.87 20.24 2.06
C LEU A 78 7.64 21.17 0.86
N LEU A 79 8.68 21.87 0.42
CA LEU A 79 8.63 22.73 -0.77
C LEU A 79 8.47 21.90 -2.04
N LYS A 80 9.16 20.77 -2.16
CA LYS A 80 9.00 19.84 -3.30
C LYS A 80 7.53 19.41 -3.41
N ASP A 81 6.94 18.92 -2.33
CA ASP A 81 5.55 18.47 -2.33
C ASP A 81 4.56 19.60 -2.69
N ALA A 82 4.77 20.80 -2.14
CA ALA A 82 3.97 21.98 -2.46
C ALA A 82 4.22 22.49 -3.90
N PHE A 83 5.43 22.30 -4.44
CA PHE A 83 5.79 22.64 -5.81
C PHE A 83 5.06 21.73 -6.81
N PHE A 84 5.01 20.42 -6.57
CA PHE A 84 4.31 19.47 -7.44
C PHE A 84 2.81 19.30 -7.13
N SER A 85 2.24 20.10 -6.23
CA SER A 85 0.85 19.97 -5.80
C SER A 85 -0.20 20.01 -6.93
N THR A 86 0.07 20.73 -8.02
CA THR A 86 -0.81 20.80 -9.21
C THR A 86 -0.76 19.53 -10.07
N ALA A 87 0.26 18.70 -9.89
CA ALA A 87 0.46 17.44 -10.59
C ALA A 87 0.00 16.23 -9.76
N LYS A 88 -0.24 16.41 -8.46
CA LYS A 88 -0.66 15.37 -7.53
C LYS A 88 -1.91 14.57 -8.00
N PRO A 89 -2.97 15.19 -8.57
CA PRO A 89 -4.12 14.42 -9.09
C PRO A 89 -3.77 13.46 -10.22
N PHE A 90 -2.62 13.65 -10.86
CA PHE A 90 -2.14 12.91 -12.01
C PHE A 90 -0.96 11.99 -11.68
N THR A 91 -0.53 11.96 -10.42
CA THR A 91 0.59 11.13 -9.98
C THR A 91 0.10 9.74 -9.63
N ALA A 92 0.71 8.72 -10.21
CA ALA A 92 0.41 7.33 -9.92
C ALA A 92 0.87 6.93 -8.51
N PRO A 93 0.27 5.90 -7.89
CA PRO A 93 0.71 5.42 -6.58
C PRO A 93 2.07 4.71 -6.61
N LEU A 94 2.46 4.18 -7.77
CA LEU A 94 3.71 3.48 -8.02
C LEU A 94 4.44 4.07 -9.23
N ASN A 95 5.73 3.79 -9.34
CA ASN A 95 6.51 4.11 -10.53
C ASN A 95 6.05 3.25 -11.70
N LEU A 96 5.76 3.91 -12.82
CA LEU A 96 5.23 3.25 -14.01
C LEU A 96 6.37 2.63 -14.81
N ALA A 97 6.20 1.37 -15.21
CA ALA A 97 7.17 0.68 -16.06
C ALA A 97 7.20 1.27 -17.49
N SER A 98 6.08 1.82 -17.93
CA SER A 98 5.89 2.44 -19.24
C SER A 98 5.16 3.77 -19.09
N LYS A 99 5.47 4.73 -19.97
CA LYS A 99 4.84 6.05 -19.92
C LYS A 99 3.38 5.98 -20.38
N SER A 100 2.49 6.62 -19.62
CA SER A 100 1.12 6.92 -20.03
C SER A 100 0.86 8.42 -19.91
N GLU A 101 0.25 9.01 -20.94
CA GLU A 101 -0.06 10.46 -20.95
C GLU A 101 -0.96 10.83 -19.77
N GLY A 102 -0.61 11.92 -19.11
CA GLY A 102 -1.36 12.44 -17.97
C GLY A 102 -1.20 11.59 -16.71
N ARG A 103 -0.31 10.60 -16.69
CA ARG A 103 0.07 9.82 -15.51
C ARG A 103 1.56 9.97 -15.22
N LEU A 104 1.90 10.53 -14.06
CA LEU A 104 3.27 10.82 -13.63
C LEU A 104 3.78 9.77 -12.66
N SER A 105 5.02 9.33 -12.81
CA SER A 105 5.67 8.47 -11.82
C SER A 105 6.19 9.28 -10.63
N PRO A 106 6.05 8.81 -9.38
CA PRO A 106 6.60 9.47 -8.20
C PRO A 106 8.11 9.80 -8.31
N ASP A 107 8.93 8.84 -8.73
CA ASP A 107 10.40 9.02 -8.83
C ASP A 107 10.80 10.02 -9.94
N SER A 108 9.95 10.20 -10.96
CA SER A 108 10.17 11.23 -11.96
C SER A 108 10.11 12.62 -11.34
N LEU A 109 9.21 12.86 -10.38
CA LEU A 109 9.11 14.15 -9.69
C LEU A 109 10.37 14.44 -8.88
N ASP A 110 10.96 13.43 -8.24
CA ASP A 110 12.23 13.54 -7.53
C ASP A 110 13.38 13.87 -8.48
N SER A 111 13.46 13.16 -9.61
CA SER A 111 14.49 13.39 -10.62
C SER A 111 14.37 14.78 -11.26
N ILE A 112 13.14 15.23 -11.54
CA ILE A 112 12.85 16.58 -12.02
C ILE A 112 13.23 17.62 -10.95
N TRP A 113 12.93 17.39 -9.68
CA TRP A 113 13.30 18.29 -8.60
C TRP A 113 14.82 18.46 -8.48
N VAL A 114 15.56 17.36 -8.54
CA VAL A 114 17.04 17.37 -8.54
C VAL A 114 17.57 18.16 -9.74
N TRP A 115 17.02 17.93 -10.93
CA TRP A 115 17.37 18.69 -12.13
C TRP A 115 17.07 20.19 -12.00
N ILE A 116 15.91 20.57 -11.43
CA ILE A 116 15.57 21.96 -11.14
C ILE A 116 16.60 22.60 -10.21
N LYS A 117 16.97 21.92 -9.11
CA LYS A 117 18.00 22.42 -8.17
C LYS A 117 19.37 22.58 -8.83
N ARG A 118 19.74 21.67 -9.74
CA ARG A 118 21.03 21.67 -10.42
C ARG A 118 21.14 22.72 -11.53
N ASP A 119 20.14 22.79 -12.41
CA ASP A 119 20.24 23.52 -13.68
C ASP A 119 19.41 24.81 -13.74
N ILE A 120 18.41 24.97 -12.86
CA ILE A 120 17.45 26.09 -12.92
C ILE A 120 17.60 27.04 -11.72
N ALA A 121 17.76 26.46 -10.53
CA ALA A 121 17.87 27.22 -9.29
C ALA A 121 19.10 28.13 -9.30
N GLN A 122 18.97 29.26 -8.61
CA GLN A 122 20.08 30.18 -8.34
C GLN A 122 20.49 30.03 -6.87
N PRO A 123 21.68 30.50 -6.45
CA PRO A 123 22.16 30.32 -5.09
C PRO A 123 21.18 30.79 -4.01
N GLU A 124 20.46 31.89 -4.26
CA GLU A 124 19.41 32.40 -3.37
C GLU A 124 18.22 31.43 -3.18
N HIS A 125 17.84 30.71 -4.23
CA HIS A 125 16.76 29.73 -4.17
C HIS A 125 17.21 28.46 -3.46
N LEU A 126 18.46 28.03 -3.68
CA LEU A 126 19.04 26.89 -2.95
C LEU A 126 19.15 27.20 -1.46
N ALA A 127 19.61 28.41 -1.11
CA ALA A 127 19.66 28.87 0.27
C ALA A 127 18.28 28.99 0.93
N LEU A 128 17.19 29.15 0.16
CA LEU A 128 15.81 29.06 0.66
C LEU A 128 15.38 27.60 0.85
N ILE A 129 15.68 26.73 -0.12
CA ILE A 129 15.30 25.31 -0.10
C ILE A 129 15.98 24.56 1.05
N ASP A 130 17.26 24.88 1.32
CA ASP A 130 18.09 24.24 2.34
C ASP A 130 17.80 24.76 3.78
N GLN A 131 16.80 25.63 3.95
CA GLN A 131 16.42 26.12 5.28
C GLN A 131 15.76 25.03 6.12
N GLU A 132 15.88 25.19 7.44
CA GLU A 132 15.11 24.43 8.42
C GLU A 132 14.06 25.35 9.05
N ILE A 133 12.85 24.84 9.21
CA ILE A 133 11.76 25.57 9.86
C ILE A 133 11.32 24.85 11.14
N VAL A 134 10.96 25.63 12.14
CA VAL A 134 10.28 25.19 13.35
C VAL A 134 8.79 25.40 13.13
N GLU A 135 7.98 24.35 13.36
CA GLU A 135 6.53 24.41 13.21
C GLU A 135 6.07 24.87 11.80
N PRO A 136 6.17 23.99 10.79
CA PRO A 136 5.85 24.35 9.41
C PRO A 136 4.39 24.78 9.23
N ASP A 137 4.16 26.05 8.90
CA ASP A 137 2.86 26.52 8.42
C ASP A 137 2.66 26.12 6.95
N LYS A 138 1.60 25.33 6.69
CA LYS A 138 1.20 24.91 5.34
C LYS A 138 0.93 26.10 4.42
N SER A 139 0.37 27.20 4.95
CA SER A 139 0.09 28.38 4.13
C SER A 139 1.38 29.05 3.66
N GLU A 140 2.32 29.25 4.58
CA GLU A 140 3.64 29.81 4.28
C GLU A 140 4.41 28.96 3.25
N ILE A 141 4.42 27.64 3.43
CA ILE A 141 5.07 26.71 2.49
C ILE A 141 4.43 26.82 1.10
N GLN A 142 3.10 26.88 1.03
CA GLN A 142 2.39 27.01 -0.24
C GLN A 142 2.70 28.34 -0.93
N THR A 143 2.83 29.43 -0.18
CA THR A 143 3.22 30.75 -0.72
C THR A 143 4.64 30.72 -1.27
N LYS A 144 5.60 30.16 -0.51
CA LYS A 144 7.00 30.00 -0.95
C LYS A 144 7.07 29.11 -2.20
N ALA A 145 6.31 28.03 -2.24
CA ALA A 145 6.25 27.15 -3.42
C ALA A 145 5.66 27.86 -4.64
N GLU A 146 4.62 28.69 -4.52
CA GLU A 146 4.07 29.45 -5.65
C GLU A 146 5.04 30.52 -6.15
N GLN A 147 5.80 31.16 -5.25
CA GLN A 147 6.90 32.06 -5.63
C GLN A 147 7.95 31.30 -6.44
N LEU A 148 8.41 30.14 -5.97
CA LEU A 148 9.34 29.30 -6.73
C LEU A 148 8.77 28.88 -8.08
N LYS A 149 7.48 28.49 -8.17
CA LYS A 149 6.83 28.16 -9.45
C LYS A 149 6.86 29.33 -10.43
N SER A 150 6.53 30.53 -9.96
CA SER A 150 6.52 31.73 -10.80
C SER A 150 7.89 32.05 -11.43
N VAL A 151 8.98 31.68 -10.75
CA VAL A 151 10.35 31.88 -11.21
C VAL A 151 10.86 30.69 -12.04
N PHE A 152 10.62 29.47 -11.58
CA PHE A 152 11.17 28.26 -12.17
C PHE A 152 10.45 27.83 -13.43
N LEU A 153 9.11 27.86 -13.49
CA LEU A 153 8.36 27.37 -14.66
C LEU A 153 8.73 28.10 -15.97
N PRO A 154 8.87 29.45 -16.01
CA PRO A 154 9.33 30.14 -17.21
C PRO A 154 10.75 29.74 -17.61
N LYS A 155 11.66 29.58 -16.64
CA LYS A 155 13.05 29.16 -16.88
C LYS A 155 13.15 27.74 -17.39
N ILE A 156 12.38 26.81 -16.81
CA ILE A 156 12.25 25.43 -17.29
C ILE A 156 11.79 25.45 -18.76
N SER A 157 10.74 26.21 -19.08
CA SER A 157 10.25 26.33 -20.46
C SER A 157 11.33 26.87 -21.40
N GLN A 158 12.09 27.89 -21.00
CA GLN A 158 13.16 28.48 -21.79
C GLN A 158 14.32 27.49 -22.03
N VAL A 159 14.79 26.82 -20.98
CA VAL A 159 15.89 25.85 -21.06
C VAL A 159 15.49 24.66 -21.92
N THR A 160 14.30 24.09 -21.69
CA THR A 160 13.78 22.98 -22.49
C THR A 160 13.64 23.37 -23.96
N LYS A 161 13.06 24.53 -24.28
CA LYS A 161 12.96 25.01 -25.67
C LYS A 161 14.32 25.20 -26.34
N LYS A 162 15.30 25.74 -25.61
CA LYS A 162 16.67 25.90 -26.12
C LYS A 162 17.29 24.56 -26.47
N ILE A 163 17.24 23.58 -25.55
CA ILE A 163 17.81 22.25 -25.78
C ILE A 163 17.10 21.54 -26.94
N LEU A 164 15.77 21.65 -27.02
CA LEU A 164 14.98 21.05 -28.10
C LEU A 164 15.23 21.67 -29.49
N SER A 165 15.76 22.89 -29.56
CA SER A 165 16.16 23.51 -30.83
C SER A 165 17.45 22.93 -31.41
N GLU A 166 18.21 22.18 -30.62
CA GLU A 166 19.44 21.52 -31.04
C GLU A 166 19.16 20.14 -31.67
N LEU A 167 20.01 19.71 -32.60
CA LEU A 167 19.95 18.35 -33.14
C LEU A 167 20.08 17.32 -32.00
N GLY A 168 19.11 16.41 -31.89
CA GLY A 168 19.05 15.42 -30.81
C GLY A 168 18.63 15.99 -29.45
N GLY A 169 17.98 17.16 -29.40
CA GLY A 169 17.57 17.83 -28.17
C GLY A 169 16.75 16.96 -27.21
N GLU A 170 15.83 16.14 -27.71
CA GLU A 170 15.04 15.22 -26.86
C GLU A 170 15.93 14.18 -26.16
N GLN A 171 16.89 13.60 -26.88
CA GLN A 171 17.84 12.66 -26.28
C GLN A 171 18.73 13.36 -25.24
N LYS A 172 19.13 14.61 -25.50
CA LYS A 172 19.88 15.41 -24.51
C LYS A 172 19.06 15.67 -23.25
N MET A 173 17.79 16.03 -23.39
CA MET A 173 16.88 16.22 -22.25
C MET A 173 16.71 14.92 -21.46
N ALA A 174 16.45 13.81 -22.13
CA ALA A 174 16.34 12.49 -21.51
C ALA A 174 17.62 12.13 -20.72
N ASN A 175 18.79 12.36 -21.31
CA ASN A 175 20.07 12.10 -20.65
C ASN A 175 20.31 13.00 -19.42
N GLN A 176 19.86 14.26 -19.44
CA GLN A 176 20.01 15.17 -18.30
C GLN A 176 19.10 14.82 -17.13
N LEU A 177 17.93 14.27 -17.41
CA LEU A 177 16.90 13.89 -16.45
C LEU A 177 17.03 12.43 -15.98
N GLY A 178 17.76 11.60 -16.71
CA GLY A 178 18.07 10.20 -16.38
C GLY A 178 17.39 9.20 -17.31
N SER A 179 16.21 9.51 -17.86
CA SER A 179 15.52 8.66 -18.83
C SER A 179 14.58 9.45 -19.75
N ARG A 180 14.07 8.79 -20.79
CA ARG A 180 13.09 9.36 -21.70
C ARG A 180 11.73 9.54 -21.02
N GLU A 181 11.33 8.59 -20.17
CA GLU A 181 10.08 8.59 -19.43
C GLU A 181 10.03 9.79 -18.47
N ILE A 182 11.14 10.11 -17.78
CA ILE A 182 11.24 11.28 -16.90
C ILE A 182 11.11 12.58 -17.71
N TYR A 183 11.66 12.63 -18.93
CA TYR A 183 11.46 13.77 -19.83
C TYR A 183 9.99 13.92 -20.26
N GLU A 184 9.31 12.81 -20.58
CA GLU A 184 7.88 12.81 -20.91
C GLU A 184 7.04 13.23 -19.69
N ASP A 185 7.41 12.80 -18.48
CA ASP A 185 6.80 13.27 -17.22
C ASP A 185 7.05 14.75 -16.95
N LEU A 186 8.22 15.29 -17.30
CA LEU A 186 8.48 16.74 -17.23
C LEU A 186 7.52 17.51 -18.15
N ARG A 187 7.26 17.01 -19.37
CA ARG A 187 6.31 17.64 -20.29
C ARG A 187 4.90 17.64 -19.73
N ASP A 188 4.48 16.52 -19.15
CA ASP A 188 3.19 16.39 -18.50
C ASP A 188 3.07 17.32 -17.28
N PHE A 189 4.11 17.39 -16.45
CA PHE A 189 4.17 18.33 -15.34
C PHE A 189 3.97 19.79 -15.80
N MET A 190 4.63 20.19 -16.88
CA MET A 190 4.55 21.56 -17.40
C MET A 190 3.14 21.97 -17.85
N VAL A 191 2.30 21.01 -18.26
CA VAL A 191 0.90 21.27 -18.65
C VAL A 191 -0.11 20.94 -17.54
N SER A 192 0.33 20.29 -16.46
CA SER A 192 -0.55 19.74 -15.43
C SER A 192 -1.42 20.81 -14.75
N LYS A 193 -0.91 22.04 -14.56
CA LYS A 193 -1.67 23.15 -13.97
C LYS A 193 -2.89 23.52 -14.83
N GLU A 194 -2.70 23.65 -16.14
CA GLU A 194 -3.80 23.94 -17.08
C GLU A 194 -4.84 22.82 -17.07
N LYS A 195 -4.37 21.56 -17.15
CA LYS A 195 -5.24 20.38 -17.16
C LYS A 195 -6.01 20.23 -15.83
N ALA A 196 -5.34 20.44 -14.70
CA ALA A 196 -5.97 20.45 -13.39
C ALA A 196 -7.04 21.54 -13.30
N MET A 197 -6.79 22.75 -13.79
CA MET A 197 -7.77 23.84 -13.76
C MET A 197 -9.02 23.51 -14.58
N ALA A 198 -8.87 22.89 -15.75
CA ALA A 198 -10.00 22.47 -16.57
C ALA A 198 -10.85 21.38 -15.90
N LEU A 199 -10.21 20.48 -15.14
CA LEU A 199 -10.87 19.37 -14.44
C LEU A 199 -11.39 19.73 -13.04
N GLN A 200 -10.86 20.80 -12.44
CA GLN A 200 -11.15 21.17 -11.05
C GLN A 200 -12.65 21.31 -10.72
N PRO A 201 -13.49 21.94 -11.56
CA PRO A 201 -14.92 22.09 -11.26
C PRO A 201 -15.63 20.74 -11.11
N PHE A 202 -15.13 19.73 -11.80
CA PHE A 202 -15.66 18.37 -11.78
C PHE A 202 -15.08 17.54 -10.63
N LEU A 203 -13.75 17.56 -10.45
CA LEU A 203 -13.09 16.80 -9.38
C LEU A 203 -13.51 17.25 -7.98
N LYS A 204 -13.89 18.52 -7.81
CA LYS A 204 -14.44 19.09 -6.57
C LYS A 204 -15.89 18.68 -6.27
N ARG A 205 -16.62 18.09 -7.23
CA ARG A 205 -17.98 17.58 -6.98
C ARG A 205 -17.97 16.12 -6.55
N ILE A 206 -16.83 15.45 -6.74
CA ILE A 206 -16.59 14.09 -6.25
C ILE A 206 -15.83 14.22 -4.92
N ASP A 207 -16.58 14.62 -3.90
CA ASP A 207 -16.07 14.80 -2.53
C ASP A 207 -15.81 13.46 -1.83
N GLN A 208 -16.58 12.43 -2.20
CA GLN A 208 -16.41 11.06 -1.72
C GLN A 208 -16.12 10.12 -2.89
N PRO A 209 -15.32 9.06 -2.66
CA PRO A 209 -15.05 8.06 -3.69
C PRO A 209 -16.36 7.48 -4.24
N LEU A 210 -16.53 7.50 -5.56
CA LEU A 210 -17.69 6.90 -6.19
C LEU A 210 -17.62 5.38 -6.01
N VAL A 211 -18.74 4.77 -5.62
CA VAL A 211 -18.87 3.32 -5.42
C VAL A 211 -19.69 2.64 -6.53
N SER A 212 -20.62 3.36 -7.17
CA SER A 212 -21.48 2.80 -8.21
C SER A 212 -22.03 3.85 -9.18
N TRP A 213 -22.05 3.52 -10.47
CA TRP A 213 -22.67 4.32 -11.53
C TRP A 213 -24.20 4.37 -11.52
N GLY A 214 -24.85 3.44 -10.80
CA GLY A 214 -26.32 3.39 -10.68
C GLY A 214 -26.89 4.26 -9.55
N SER A 215 -26.03 4.94 -8.80
CA SER A 215 -26.45 5.89 -7.76
C SER A 215 -26.82 7.25 -8.37
N PRO A 216 -27.66 8.08 -7.71
CA PRO A 216 -27.95 9.44 -8.18
C PRO A 216 -26.68 10.28 -8.38
N GLN A 217 -25.70 10.13 -7.47
CA GLN A 217 -24.39 10.76 -7.61
C GLN A 217 -23.63 10.24 -8.84
N GLY A 218 -23.65 8.92 -9.07
CA GLY A 218 -23.03 8.30 -10.24
C GLY A 218 -23.62 8.77 -11.56
N GLU A 219 -24.94 8.92 -11.64
CA GLU A 219 -25.63 9.46 -12.83
C GLU A 219 -25.27 10.92 -13.09
N GLU A 220 -25.25 11.74 -12.04
CA GLU A 220 -24.84 13.14 -12.14
C GLU A 220 -23.38 13.26 -12.62
N VAL A 221 -22.47 12.54 -11.97
CA VAL A 221 -21.03 12.52 -12.33
C VAL A 221 -20.85 12.06 -13.78
N TYR A 222 -21.54 11.00 -14.19
CA TYR A 222 -21.50 10.50 -15.56
C TYR A 222 -21.98 11.55 -16.58
N ALA A 223 -23.09 12.25 -16.30
CA ALA A 223 -23.61 13.29 -17.18
C ALA A 223 -22.61 14.44 -17.37
N HIS A 224 -21.89 14.81 -16.31
CA HIS A 224 -20.83 15.83 -16.38
C HIS A 224 -19.62 15.36 -17.17
N ILE A 225 -19.13 14.13 -16.91
CA ILE A 225 -18.03 13.53 -17.67
C ILE A 225 -18.37 13.50 -19.16
N ARG A 226 -19.56 13.02 -19.52
CA ARG A 226 -19.99 12.93 -20.92
C ARG A 226 -19.96 14.28 -21.62
N LYS A 227 -20.46 15.34 -20.97
CA LYS A 227 -20.39 16.71 -21.51
C LYS A 227 -18.95 17.19 -21.67
N PHE A 228 -18.09 16.92 -20.68
CA PHE A 228 -16.68 17.29 -20.75
C PHE A 228 -15.97 16.61 -21.92
N VAL A 229 -16.14 15.30 -22.09
CA VAL A 229 -15.45 14.58 -23.19
C VAL A 229 -15.97 15.01 -24.56
N GLN A 230 -17.25 15.37 -24.68
CA GLN A 230 -17.79 15.95 -25.92
C GLN A 230 -17.15 17.30 -26.26
N GLN A 231 -16.82 18.11 -25.25
CA GLN A 231 -16.18 19.41 -25.43
C GLN A 231 -14.66 19.30 -25.63
N PHE A 232 -14.01 18.37 -24.93
CA PHE A 232 -12.56 18.21 -24.87
C PHE A 232 -12.12 16.76 -25.14
N PRO A 233 -12.38 16.21 -26.33
CA PRO A 233 -12.09 14.81 -26.64
C PRO A 233 -10.61 14.46 -26.58
N MET A 234 -9.71 15.44 -26.76
CA MET A 234 -8.25 15.25 -26.68
C MET A 234 -7.71 15.32 -25.24
N GLN A 235 -8.55 15.49 -24.22
CA GLN A 235 -8.14 15.58 -22.81
C GLN A 235 -8.54 14.37 -21.97
N THR A 236 -8.99 13.29 -22.61
CA THR A 236 -9.50 12.09 -21.92
C THR A 236 -8.44 11.39 -21.08
N ALA A 237 -7.18 11.33 -21.52
CA ALA A 237 -6.09 10.76 -20.73
C ALA A 237 -5.93 11.47 -19.36
N TRP A 238 -5.93 12.80 -19.38
CA TRP A 238 -5.88 13.64 -18.18
C TRP A 238 -7.12 13.49 -17.30
N LEU A 239 -8.30 13.42 -17.92
CA LEU A 239 -9.55 13.18 -17.21
C LEU A 239 -9.52 11.85 -16.45
N PHE A 240 -9.16 10.75 -17.11
CA PHE A 240 -9.12 9.42 -16.51
C PHE A 240 -8.07 9.31 -15.41
N SER A 241 -6.91 9.95 -15.62
CA SER A 241 -5.90 10.02 -14.58
C SER A 241 -6.42 10.73 -13.34
N GLY A 242 -7.03 11.92 -13.49
CA GLY A 242 -7.58 12.67 -12.37
C GLY A 242 -8.75 11.97 -11.67
N LEU A 243 -9.42 11.06 -12.38
CA LEU A 243 -10.53 10.26 -11.86
C LEU A 243 -10.10 9.01 -11.11
N THR A 244 -8.91 8.49 -11.35
CA THR A 244 -8.49 7.20 -10.78
C THR A 244 -8.52 7.24 -9.25
N SER A 245 -8.03 8.33 -8.64
CA SER A 245 -8.06 8.51 -7.18
C SER A 245 -9.45 8.87 -6.61
N LYS A 246 -10.47 8.99 -7.46
CA LYS A 246 -11.84 9.38 -7.10
C LYS A 246 -12.82 8.21 -7.12
N PHE A 247 -12.37 7.02 -7.51
CA PHE A 247 -13.17 5.82 -7.57
C PHE A 247 -12.74 4.85 -6.47
N ALA A 248 -13.71 4.20 -5.83
CA ALA A 248 -13.44 3.21 -4.78
C ALA A 248 -12.91 1.89 -5.35
N ASP A 249 -13.20 1.61 -6.61
CA ASP A 249 -12.83 0.37 -7.30
C ASP A 249 -12.35 0.71 -8.74
N PRO A 250 -11.20 0.19 -9.20
CA PRO A 250 -10.73 0.38 -10.58
C PRO A 250 -11.74 -0.09 -11.64
N LYS A 251 -12.63 -1.01 -11.30
CA LYS A 251 -13.76 -1.45 -12.13
C LYS A 251 -14.59 -0.28 -12.65
N LEU A 252 -14.79 0.76 -11.83
CA LEU A 252 -15.58 1.92 -12.22
C LEU A 252 -14.96 2.71 -13.37
N LEU A 253 -13.63 2.72 -13.49
CA LEU A 253 -12.93 3.37 -14.60
C LEU A 253 -13.10 2.59 -15.90
N VAL A 254 -13.05 1.25 -15.85
CA VAL A 254 -13.33 0.38 -17.01
C VAL A 254 -14.78 0.58 -17.47
N GLN A 255 -15.73 0.53 -16.53
CA GLN A 255 -17.16 0.76 -16.79
C GLN A 255 -17.44 2.13 -17.39
N LEU A 256 -16.70 3.16 -16.97
CA LEU A 256 -16.83 4.48 -17.55
C LEU A 256 -16.44 4.46 -19.03
N ALA A 257 -15.33 3.80 -19.37
CA ALA A 257 -14.87 3.69 -20.75
C ALA A 257 -15.88 2.92 -21.63
N THR A 258 -16.39 1.78 -21.14
CA THR A 258 -17.38 0.98 -21.89
C THR A 258 -18.69 1.74 -22.07
N LYS A 259 -19.18 2.40 -21.02
CA LYS A 259 -20.42 3.21 -21.05
C LYS A 259 -20.31 4.41 -21.99
N LEU A 260 -19.15 5.08 -22.02
CA LEU A 260 -18.89 6.20 -22.92
C LEU A 260 -18.71 5.76 -24.38
N ALA A 261 -18.07 4.61 -24.60
CA ALA A 261 -17.89 4.01 -25.92
C ALA A 261 -19.20 3.40 -26.47
N GLY A 262 -20.11 3.00 -25.57
CA GLY A 262 -21.32 2.26 -25.93
C GLY A 262 -21.04 0.81 -26.36
N SER A 263 -19.91 0.24 -25.92
CA SER A 263 -19.46 -1.10 -26.27
C SER A 263 -18.57 -1.67 -25.17
N GLU A 264 -18.59 -2.98 -25.00
CA GLU A 264 -17.69 -3.75 -24.13
C GLU A 264 -16.54 -4.40 -24.93
N ASP A 265 -16.56 -4.31 -26.27
CA ASP A 265 -15.52 -4.84 -27.14
C ASP A 265 -14.26 -3.97 -27.05
N ALA A 266 -13.16 -4.57 -26.59
CA ALA A 266 -11.89 -3.90 -26.38
C ALA A 266 -11.30 -3.29 -27.67
N VAL A 267 -11.54 -3.89 -28.84
CA VAL A 267 -11.05 -3.36 -30.12
C VAL A 267 -11.81 -2.09 -30.50
N GLN A 268 -13.13 -2.07 -30.30
CA GLN A 268 -13.96 -0.90 -30.53
C GLN A 268 -13.59 0.25 -29.59
N ILE A 269 -13.44 -0.03 -28.28
CA ILE A 269 -13.05 0.99 -27.29
C ILE A 269 -11.65 1.53 -27.61
N GLY A 270 -10.71 0.66 -27.98
CA GLY A 270 -9.35 1.03 -28.38
C GLY A 270 -9.29 1.99 -29.58
N ALA A 271 -10.31 2.00 -30.44
CA ALA A 271 -10.42 2.92 -31.57
C ALA A 271 -11.08 4.27 -31.20
N THR A 272 -11.45 4.49 -29.94
CA THR A 272 -12.08 5.73 -29.46
C THR A 272 -11.12 6.58 -28.64
N VAL A 273 -11.55 7.83 -28.36
CA VAL A 273 -10.86 8.71 -27.40
C VAL A 273 -10.89 8.20 -25.95
N TYR A 274 -11.63 7.13 -25.65
CA TYR A 274 -11.74 6.55 -24.31
C TYR A 274 -10.66 5.49 -24.01
N ALA A 275 -9.90 5.07 -25.04
CA ALA A 275 -8.80 4.11 -24.93
C ALA A 275 -7.77 4.40 -23.81
N PRO A 276 -7.46 5.66 -23.45
CA PRO A 276 -6.53 5.93 -22.36
C PRO A 276 -6.96 5.38 -20.99
N ALA A 277 -8.26 5.23 -20.71
CA ALA A 277 -8.73 4.66 -19.44
C ALA A 277 -8.20 3.23 -19.24
N ILE A 278 -8.31 2.40 -20.28
CA ILE A 278 -7.88 1.00 -20.23
C ILE A 278 -6.36 0.92 -20.27
N THR A 279 -5.72 1.75 -21.10
CA THR A 279 -4.26 1.81 -21.20
C THR A 279 -3.63 2.16 -19.85
N GLN A 280 -4.17 3.14 -19.12
CA GLN A 280 -3.67 3.50 -17.79
C GLN A 280 -3.79 2.36 -16.78
N ILE A 281 -4.88 1.59 -16.81
CA ILE A 281 -5.06 0.41 -15.96
C ILE A 281 -3.99 -0.65 -16.27
N LEU A 282 -3.71 -0.92 -17.55
CA LEU A 282 -2.68 -1.89 -17.93
C LEU A 282 -1.27 -1.44 -17.49
N VAL A 283 -0.95 -0.16 -17.66
CA VAL A 283 0.32 0.42 -17.19
C VAL A 283 0.44 0.33 -15.66
N GLU A 284 -0.67 0.50 -14.93
CA GLU A 284 -0.70 0.32 -13.47
C GLU A 284 -0.52 -1.15 -13.06
N MET A 285 -1.08 -2.10 -13.82
CA MET A 285 -0.80 -3.53 -13.63
C MET A 285 0.69 -3.85 -13.82
N GLU A 286 1.33 -3.32 -14.86
CA GLU A 286 2.78 -3.50 -15.09
C GLU A 286 3.60 -2.98 -13.91
N ALA A 287 3.24 -1.81 -13.38
CA ALA A 287 3.89 -1.22 -12.20
C ALA A 287 3.79 -2.13 -10.96
N HIS A 288 2.62 -2.75 -10.72
CA HIS A 288 2.46 -3.70 -9.61
C HIS A 288 3.27 -4.99 -9.81
N ILE A 289 3.43 -5.49 -11.03
CA ILE A 289 4.32 -6.63 -11.31
C ILE A 289 5.77 -6.26 -10.99
N PHE A 290 6.21 -5.08 -11.44
CA PHE A 290 7.57 -4.60 -11.18
C PHE A 290 7.82 -4.45 -9.67
N GLN A 291 6.89 -3.82 -8.95
CA GLN A 291 6.98 -3.64 -7.50
C GLN A 291 7.00 -4.98 -6.75
N PHE A 292 6.12 -5.92 -7.14
CA PHE A 292 6.10 -7.26 -6.55
C PHE A 292 7.45 -7.95 -6.75
N LYS A 293 7.98 -7.97 -7.98
CA LYS A 293 9.26 -8.59 -8.32
C LYS A 293 10.43 -7.98 -7.55
N ALA A 294 10.44 -6.66 -7.35
CA ALA A 294 11.49 -5.97 -6.61
C ALA A 294 11.46 -6.27 -5.11
N LYS A 295 10.27 -6.55 -4.55
CA LYS A 295 10.03 -6.64 -3.11
C LYS A 295 9.79 -8.04 -2.57
N VAL A 296 9.48 -9.03 -3.42
CA VAL A 296 9.12 -10.40 -3.00
C VAL A 296 10.24 -11.12 -2.24
N ASN A 297 11.49 -10.77 -2.52
CA ASN A 297 12.69 -11.33 -1.87
C ASN A 297 13.33 -10.37 -0.84
N ASP A 298 12.74 -9.20 -0.63
CA ASP A 298 13.20 -8.20 0.33
C ASP A 298 12.52 -8.48 1.68
N PRO A 299 13.26 -8.82 2.76
CA PRO A 299 12.67 -9.13 4.06
C PRO A 299 11.79 -7.99 4.62
N GLU A 300 12.15 -6.74 4.35
CA GLU A 300 11.39 -5.56 4.79
C GLU A 300 10.31 -5.15 3.77
N GLY A 301 10.34 -5.76 2.57
CA GLY A 301 9.51 -5.42 1.43
C GLY A 301 8.24 -6.26 1.28
N LEU A 302 8.04 -7.26 2.14
CA LEU A 302 6.99 -8.26 1.95
C LEU A 302 5.59 -7.64 1.94
N ASP A 303 5.29 -6.71 2.84
CA ASP A 303 3.98 -6.06 2.90
C ASP A 303 3.66 -5.30 1.60
N GLN A 304 4.65 -4.61 1.03
CA GLN A 304 4.50 -3.92 -0.25
C GLN A 304 4.36 -4.91 -1.42
N ALA A 305 5.02 -6.06 -1.35
CA ALA A 305 4.86 -7.14 -2.33
C ALA A 305 3.43 -7.71 -2.28
N LEU A 306 2.93 -8.06 -1.09
CA LEU A 306 1.57 -8.61 -0.90
C LEU A 306 0.49 -7.60 -1.29
N TYR A 307 0.69 -6.31 -0.96
CA TYR A 307 -0.18 -5.23 -1.41
C TYR A 307 -0.21 -5.16 -2.94
N SER A 308 0.96 -5.17 -3.59
CA SER A 308 1.06 -5.10 -5.05
C SER A 308 0.39 -6.29 -5.73
N LEU A 309 0.54 -7.49 -5.16
CA LEU A 309 -0.11 -8.69 -5.65
C LEU A 309 -1.65 -8.62 -5.51
N ALA A 310 -2.15 -8.07 -4.40
CA ALA A 310 -3.57 -7.87 -4.17
C ALA A 310 -4.19 -6.81 -5.10
N GLU A 311 -3.53 -5.67 -5.29
CA GLU A 311 -3.98 -4.62 -6.21
C GLU A 311 -3.94 -5.09 -7.67
N TRP A 312 -2.86 -5.76 -8.09
CA TRP A 312 -2.79 -6.37 -9.42
C TRP A 312 -3.97 -7.29 -9.69
N ARG A 313 -4.34 -8.15 -8.74
CA ARG A 313 -5.52 -9.02 -8.85
C ARG A 313 -6.82 -8.23 -9.02
N LYS A 314 -7.00 -7.13 -8.27
CA LYS A 314 -8.20 -6.28 -8.39
C LYS A 314 -8.30 -5.67 -9.79
N LEU A 315 -7.19 -5.14 -10.30
CA LEU A 315 -7.11 -4.60 -11.66
C LEU A 315 -7.46 -5.67 -12.70
N VAL A 316 -6.90 -6.88 -12.57
CA VAL A 316 -7.16 -7.97 -13.54
C VAL A 316 -8.64 -8.35 -13.53
N ARG A 317 -9.26 -8.46 -12.35
CA ARG A 317 -10.69 -8.73 -12.23
C ARG A 317 -11.55 -7.63 -12.83
N ALA A 318 -11.19 -6.37 -12.62
CA ALA A 318 -11.89 -5.23 -13.18
C ALA A 318 -11.90 -5.26 -14.71
N VAL A 319 -10.78 -5.63 -15.34
CA VAL A 319 -10.68 -5.76 -16.79
C VAL A 319 -11.41 -7.02 -17.28
N ASP A 320 -11.14 -8.19 -16.69
CA ASP A 320 -11.75 -9.46 -17.11
C ASP A 320 -13.28 -9.47 -16.97
N SER A 321 -13.86 -8.72 -16.02
CA SER A 321 -15.32 -8.71 -15.82
C SER A 321 -16.08 -7.72 -16.69
N GLU A 322 -15.42 -6.66 -17.18
CA GLU A 322 -16.08 -5.55 -17.87
C GLU A 322 -15.71 -5.42 -19.35
N LEU A 323 -14.70 -6.14 -19.82
CA LEU A 323 -14.23 -6.06 -21.19
C LEU A 323 -14.22 -7.42 -21.89
N GLU A 324 -14.82 -7.44 -23.06
CA GLU A 324 -14.59 -8.51 -24.02
C GLU A 324 -13.25 -8.25 -24.71
N MET A 325 -12.28 -9.14 -24.45
CA MET A 325 -10.92 -9.03 -24.99
C MET A 325 -10.65 -10.14 -26.01
N PRO A 326 -10.90 -9.89 -27.31
CA PRO A 326 -10.49 -10.79 -28.37
C PRO A 326 -8.96 -10.98 -28.40
N VAL A 327 -8.50 -12.17 -28.75
CA VAL A 327 -7.06 -12.55 -28.75
C VAL A 327 -6.19 -11.63 -29.61
N GLN A 328 -6.76 -11.06 -30.68
CA GLN A 328 -6.08 -10.13 -31.58
C GLN A 328 -5.89 -8.73 -30.99
N CYS A 329 -6.61 -8.37 -29.92
CA CYS A 329 -6.51 -7.07 -29.27
C CYS A 329 -5.11 -6.89 -28.62
N PRO A 330 -4.41 -5.77 -28.83
CA PRO A 330 -3.14 -5.50 -28.16
C PRO A 330 -3.22 -5.55 -26.63
N TRP A 331 -4.33 -5.10 -26.04
CA TRP A 331 -4.57 -5.17 -24.60
C TRP A 331 -4.68 -6.62 -24.10
N ALA A 332 -5.35 -7.49 -24.86
CA ALA A 332 -5.42 -8.91 -24.53
C ALA A 332 -4.04 -9.58 -24.52
N LYS A 333 -3.19 -9.23 -25.51
CA LYS A 333 -1.80 -9.72 -25.57
C LYS A 333 -0.97 -9.22 -24.39
N SER A 334 -1.10 -7.95 -24.04
CA SER A 334 -0.37 -7.33 -22.92
C SER A 334 -0.80 -7.97 -21.58
N LEU A 335 -2.11 -8.12 -21.36
CA LEU A 335 -2.63 -8.80 -20.18
C LEU A 335 -2.19 -10.27 -20.10
N SER A 336 -2.18 -10.98 -21.23
CA SER A 336 -1.69 -12.36 -21.29
C SER A 336 -0.21 -12.44 -20.90
N ALA A 337 0.64 -11.57 -21.45
CA ALA A 337 2.06 -11.51 -21.10
C ALA A 337 2.27 -11.20 -19.60
N MET A 338 1.52 -10.25 -19.05
CA MET A 338 1.53 -9.94 -17.62
C MET A 338 1.08 -11.11 -16.74
N LYS A 339 0.02 -11.83 -17.14
CA LYS A 339 -0.46 -13.05 -16.45
C LYS A 339 0.60 -14.14 -16.48
N THR A 340 1.32 -14.31 -17.59
CA THR A 340 2.45 -15.25 -17.70
C THR A 340 3.60 -14.84 -16.78
N GLU A 341 4.07 -13.58 -16.82
CA GLU A 341 5.16 -13.13 -15.96
C GLU A 341 4.83 -13.30 -14.47
N MET A 342 3.62 -12.90 -14.05
CA MET A 342 3.18 -13.09 -12.66
C MET A 342 3.08 -14.59 -12.29
N SER A 343 2.62 -15.44 -13.20
CA SER A 343 2.58 -16.90 -12.99
C SER A 343 3.99 -17.47 -12.80
N ASP A 344 4.95 -17.08 -13.64
CA ASP A 344 6.33 -17.56 -13.57
C ASP A 344 7.03 -17.13 -12.26
N ILE A 345 6.75 -15.92 -11.77
CA ILE A 345 7.28 -15.44 -10.49
C ILE A 345 6.64 -16.25 -9.35
N LEU A 346 5.31 -16.34 -9.32
CA LEU A 346 4.60 -17.04 -8.25
C LEU A 346 4.92 -18.52 -8.20
N GLU A 347 5.06 -19.20 -9.34
CA GLU A 347 5.38 -20.64 -9.39
C GLU A 347 6.72 -20.93 -8.70
N LYS A 348 7.72 -20.08 -8.88
CA LYS A 348 9.02 -20.20 -8.20
C LYS A 348 8.90 -20.05 -6.69
N GLU A 349 8.13 -19.05 -6.24
CA GLU A 349 7.93 -18.81 -4.81
C GLU A 349 7.12 -19.95 -4.16
N ILE A 350 6.00 -20.35 -4.77
CA ILE A 350 5.08 -21.30 -4.14
C ILE A 350 5.59 -22.74 -4.15
N SER A 351 6.42 -23.11 -5.13
CA SER A 351 6.96 -24.48 -5.23
C SER A 351 7.85 -24.85 -4.04
N SER A 352 8.42 -23.86 -3.35
CA SER A 352 9.33 -24.07 -2.22
C SER A 352 8.64 -24.12 -0.85
N VAL A 353 7.37 -23.69 -0.75
CA VAL A 353 6.68 -23.39 0.52
C VAL A 353 6.64 -24.61 1.45
N ALA A 354 6.21 -25.77 0.93
CA ALA A 354 6.13 -26.99 1.75
C ALA A 354 7.50 -27.43 2.27
N GLY A 355 8.56 -27.26 1.47
CA GLY A 355 9.92 -27.54 1.88
C GLY A 355 10.45 -26.56 2.93
N LEU A 356 10.14 -25.27 2.80
CA LEU A 356 10.51 -24.24 3.77
C LEU A 356 9.83 -24.46 5.12
N ILE A 357 8.50 -24.68 5.14
CA ILE A 357 7.76 -24.97 6.37
C ILE A 357 8.29 -26.24 7.03
N ARG A 358 8.56 -27.28 6.24
CA ARG A 358 9.14 -28.53 6.76
C ARG A 358 10.49 -28.30 7.41
N LYS A 359 11.37 -27.48 6.81
CA LYS A 359 12.69 -27.15 7.37
C LYS A 359 12.56 -26.29 8.62
N ALA A 360 11.71 -25.27 8.58
CA ALA A 360 11.54 -24.30 9.65
C ALA A 360 10.94 -24.91 10.93
N LEU A 361 9.98 -25.83 10.78
CA LEU A 361 9.37 -26.55 11.91
C LEU A 361 10.10 -27.85 12.27
N ARG A 362 11.20 -28.19 11.60
CA ARG A 362 11.93 -29.42 11.91
C ARG A 362 12.67 -29.27 13.24
N ALA A 363 12.50 -30.24 14.13
CA ALA A 363 13.41 -30.39 15.26
C ALA A 363 14.86 -30.65 14.76
N PRO A 364 15.90 -29.98 15.30
CA PRO A 364 17.28 -30.33 15.02
C PRO A 364 17.55 -31.79 15.41
N LYS A 365 18.51 -32.45 14.73
CA LYS A 365 18.93 -33.82 15.10
C LYS A 365 19.68 -33.81 16.43
N GLU A 366 19.56 -34.90 17.19
CA GLU A 366 20.21 -35.12 18.49
C GLU A 366 21.69 -34.65 18.49
N GLY A 367 22.04 -33.81 19.47
CA GLY A 367 23.42 -33.40 19.76
C GLY A 367 23.84 -31.98 19.33
N ALA A 368 22.99 -31.21 18.65
CA ALA A 368 23.23 -29.79 18.37
C ALA A 368 22.59 -28.90 19.45
N GLN A 369 23.18 -27.73 19.74
CA GLN A 369 22.54 -26.70 20.58
C GLN A 369 21.19 -26.32 19.95
N GLU A 370 20.11 -26.62 20.67
CA GLU A 370 18.74 -26.46 20.23
C GLU A 370 18.35 -24.98 20.19
N SER A 371 18.21 -24.42 19.00
CA SER A 371 17.53 -23.13 18.83
C SER A 371 16.72 -23.15 17.55
N ALA A 372 15.53 -22.55 17.58
CA ALA A 372 14.78 -22.29 16.36
C ALA A 372 15.58 -21.33 15.46
N ASP A 373 15.68 -21.65 14.18
CA ASP A 373 16.33 -20.78 13.20
C ASP A 373 15.34 -19.69 12.76
N GLU A 374 15.51 -18.50 13.32
CA GLU A 374 14.66 -17.34 13.06
C GLU A 374 14.57 -17.00 11.56
N ASN A 375 15.67 -17.16 10.81
CA ASN A 375 15.66 -16.87 9.38
C ASN A 375 14.78 -17.87 8.61
N LEU A 376 14.86 -19.16 8.97
CA LEU A 376 13.99 -20.18 8.36
C LEU A 376 12.52 -19.97 8.71
N LEU A 377 12.21 -19.51 9.92
CA LEU A 377 10.85 -19.18 10.32
C LEU A 377 10.31 -17.98 9.54
N GLN A 378 11.12 -16.95 9.34
CA GLN A 378 10.77 -15.78 8.53
C GLN A 378 10.56 -16.17 7.05
N ASP A 379 11.47 -16.96 6.47
CA ASP A 379 11.34 -17.46 5.09
C ASP A 379 10.07 -18.30 4.90
N ALA A 380 9.76 -19.17 5.85
CA ALA A 380 8.54 -19.99 5.82
C ALA A 380 7.27 -19.13 6.01
N THR A 381 7.31 -18.10 6.85
CA THR A 381 6.21 -17.14 7.02
C THR A 381 5.93 -16.42 5.70
N ARG A 382 6.97 -15.87 5.08
CA ARG A 382 6.92 -15.20 3.78
C ARG A 382 6.30 -16.09 2.71
N ALA A 383 6.81 -17.31 2.59
CA ALA A 383 6.34 -18.29 1.62
C ALA A 383 4.85 -18.65 1.84
N ALA A 384 4.43 -18.85 3.10
CA ALA A 384 3.04 -19.14 3.45
C ALA A 384 2.09 -17.99 3.07
N GLN A 385 2.50 -16.74 3.32
CA GLN A 385 1.74 -15.55 2.94
C GLN A 385 1.61 -15.40 1.42
N ILE A 386 2.70 -15.55 0.67
CA ILE A 386 2.66 -15.50 -0.80
C ILE A 386 1.74 -16.59 -1.34
N PHE A 387 1.83 -17.81 -0.81
CA PHE A 387 0.96 -18.92 -1.20
C PHE A 387 -0.52 -18.63 -0.96
N HIS A 388 -0.87 -18.03 0.19
CA HIS A 388 -2.23 -17.62 0.52
C HIS A 388 -2.84 -16.66 -0.51
N HIS A 389 -2.03 -15.72 -1.03
CA HIS A 389 -2.47 -14.81 -2.10
C HIS A 389 -2.54 -15.52 -3.46
N ALA A 390 -1.54 -16.34 -3.80
CA ALA A 390 -1.49 -17.08 -5.04
C ALA A 390 -2.71 -18.01 -5.21
N GLU A 391 -3.15 -18.68 -4.15
CA GLU A 391 -4.32 -19.56 -4.19
C GLU A 391 -5.60 -18.80 -4.55
N ARG A 392 -5.75 -17.57 -4.09
CA ARG A 392 -6.92 -16.72 -4.39
C ARG A 392 -6.91 -16.21 -5.82
N MET A 393 -5.78 -16.32 -6.51
CA MET A 393 -5.55 -15.80 -7.86
C MET A 393 -5.48 -16.91 -8.91
N LYS A 394 -5.50 -18.18 -8.49
CA LYS A 394 -5.31 -19.34 -9.37
C LYS A 394 -6.28 -19.39 -10.55
N ASP A 395 -7.50 -18.86 -10.44
CA ASP A 395 -8.45 -18.87 -11.57
C ASP A 395 -8.13 -17.80 -12.62
N SER A 396 -7.45 -16.72 -12.21
CA SER A 396 -7.02 -15.62 -13.10
C SER A 396 -5.62 -15.87 -13.70
N LEU A 397 -4.91 -16.87 -13.19
CA LEU A 397 -3.52 -17.21 -13.52
C LEU A 397 -3.43 -18.67 -14.01
N ALA A 398 -2.41 -19.02 -14.77
CA ALA A 398 -2.24 -20.39 -15.25
C ALA A 398 -1.58 -21.32 -14.21
N ILE A 399 -1.85 -21.12 -12.91
CA ILE A 399 -1.14 -21.80 -11.79
C ILE A 399 -2.01 -22.80 -11.01
N ASN A 400 -3.18 -23.16 -11.54
CA ASN A 400 -4.14 -24.05 -10.85
C ASN A 400 -3.55 -25.40 -10.44
N GLU A 401 -2.80 -26.04 -11.35
CA GLU A 401 -2.24 -27.36 -11.11
C GLU A 401 -1.16 -27.34 -10.01
N ILE A 402 -0.23 -26.38 -10.11
CA ILE A 402 0.83 -26.23 -9.11
C ILE A 402 0.28 -25.85 -7.74
N VAL A 403 -0.68 -24.92 -7.67
CA VAL A 403 -1.35 -24.54 -6.41
C VAL A 403 -2.02 -25.76 -5.77
N ARG A 404 -2.73 -26.58 -6.56
CA ARG A 404 -3.40 -27.79 -6.06
C ARG A 404 -2.40 -28.81 -5.52
N LYS A 405 -1.29 -29.01 -6.23
CA LYS A 405 -0.22 -29.92 -5.82
C LYS A 405 0.44 -29.45 -4.51
N VAL A 406 0.83 -28.18 -4.45
CA VAL A 406 1.47 -27.58 -3.28
C VAL A 406 0.51 -27.59 -2.07
N ARG A 407 -0.78 -27.25 -2.27
CA ARG A 407 -1.82 -27.34 -1.22
C ARG A 407 -1.86 -28.74 -0.60
N LYS A 408 -1.93 -29.78 -1.43
CA LYS A 408 -1.96 -31.17 -0.95
C LYS A 408 -0.71 -31.55 -0.17
N GLU A 409 0.47 -31.13 -0.63
CA GLU A 409 1.74 -31.38 0.08
C GLU A 409 1.80 -30.61 1.41
N LEU A 410 1.30 -29.37 1.43
CA LEU A 410 1.21 -28.54 2.62
C LEU A 410 0.29 -29.16 3.66
N ASP A 411 -0.91 -29.59 3.29
CA ASP A 411 -1.86 -30.20 4.22
C ASP A 411 -1.25 -31.43 4.91
N GLN A 412 -0.62 -32.32 4.14
CA GLN A 412 0.07 -33.51 4.67
C GLN A 412 1.26 -33.16 5.56
N THR A 413 2.11 -32.24 5.11
CA THR A 413 3.32 -31.85 5.83
C THR A 413 2.97 -31.15 7.13
N PHE A 414 1.99 -30.25 7.10
CA PHE A 414 1.58 -29.44 8.24
C PHE A 414 0.85 -30.29 9.29
N GLU A 415 -0.01 -31.23 8.89
CA GLU A 415 -0.65 -32.17 9.82
C GLU A 415 0.38 -33.02 10.58
N LEU A 416 1.41 -33.54 9.90
CA LEU A 416 2.46 -34.34 10.52
C LEU A 416 3.29 -33.51 11.51
N LEU A 417 3.70 -32.30 11.12
CA LEU A 417 4.56 -31.43 11.92
C LEU A 417 3.83 -30.89 13.15
N THR A 418 2.56 -30.47 13.00
CA THR A 418 1.75 -29.97 14.12
C THR A 418 1.48 -31.05 15.17
N LYS A 419 1.17 -32.29 14.75
CA LYS A 419 1.04 -33.44 15.65
C LYS A 419 2.34 -33.72 16.42
N SER A 420 3.46 -33.79 15.69
CA SER A 420 4.77 -34.01 16.29
C SER A 420 5.16 -32.89 17.27
N LEU A 421 4.83 -31.64 16.96
CA LEU A 421 5.14 -30.48 17.80
C LEU A 421 4.33 -30.48 19.11
N VAL A 422 3.05 -30.89 19.07
CA VAL A 422 2.23 -31.06 20.28
C VAL A 422 2.79 -32.17 21.17
N GLU A 423 3.22 -33.29 20.59
CA GLU A 423 3.86 -34.38 21.34
C GLU A 423 5.19 -33.96 21.95
N ARG A 424 6.05 -33.24 21.21
CA ARG A 424 7.32 -32.70 21.73
C ARG A 424 7.07 -31.71 22.86
N THR A 425 6.11 -30.79 22.69
CA THR A 425 5.73 -29.81 23.73
C THR A 425 5.29 -30.49 25.03
N ARG A 426 4.63 -31.66 24.94
CA ARG A 426 4.22 -32.43 26.13
C ARG A 426 5.41 -33.02 26.91
N ASN A 427 6.51 -33.31 26.22
CA ASN A 427 7.70 -33.97 26.77
C ASN A 427 8.90 -33.02 26.90
N ALA A 428 8.73 -31.73 26.60
CA ALA A 428 9.82 -30.77 26.57
C ALA A 428 10.30 -30.43 27.99
N GLU A 429 11.63 -30.40 28.18
CA GLU A 429 12.28 -30.07 29.45
C GLU A 429 13.45 -29.09 29.20
N GLY A 430 13.74 -28.22 30.16
CA GLY A 430 14.87 -27.28 30.06
C GLY A 430 14.76 -26.31 28.87
N HIS A 431 15.83 -26.22 28.06
CA HIS A 431 15.90 -25.31 26.91
C HIS A 431 14.96 -25.71 25.75
N ASP A 432 14.50 -26.96 25.71
CA ASP A 432 13.56 -27.45 24.69
C ASP A 432 12.18 -26.80 24.83
N VAL A 433 11.79 -26.37 26.04
CA VAL A 433 10.50 -25.69 26.29
C VAL A 433 10.41 -24.38 25.50
N GLU A 434 11.48 -23.60 25.51
CA GLU A 434 11.54 -22.32 24.79
C GLU A 434 11.54 -22.55 23.27
N THR A 435 12.29 -23.54 22.80
CA THR A 435 12.31 -23.93 21.38
C THR A 435 10.92 -24.40 20.91
N CYS A 436 10.24 -25.27 21.67
CA CYS A 436 8.88 -25.72 21.37
C CYS A 436 7.88 -24.57 21.36
N LYS A 437 8.03 -23.59 22.27
CA LYS A 437 7.19 -22.40 22.29
C LYS A 437 7.36 -21.58 21.02
N THR A 438 8.60 -21.26 20.63
CA THR A 438 8.90 -20.49 19.42
C THR A 438 8.39 -21.19 18.16
N LEU A 439 8.66 -22.49 18.01
CA LEU A 439 8.17 -23.29 16.88
C LEU A 439 6.63 -23.40 16.89
N GLY A 440 6.02 -23.48 18.07
CA GLY A 440 4.56 -23.55 18.25
C GLY A 440 3.85 -22.26 17.85
N ASP A 441 4.39 -21.12 18.28
CA ASP A 441 3.89 -19.80 17.91
C ASP A 441 4.02 -19.58 16.39
N ALA A 442 5.17 -19.94 15.79
CA ALA A 442 5.36 -19.86 14.35
C ALA A 442 4.42 -20.79 13.56
N ALA A 443 4.24 -22.03 13.99
CA ALA A 443 3.28 -22.94 13.38
C ALA A 443 1.84 -22.39 13.48
N ALA A 444 1.47 -21.73 14.59
CA ALA A 444 0.18 -21.07 14.70
C ALA A 444 0.03 -19.87 13.74
N ILE A 445 1.10 -19.13 13.45
CA ILE A 445 1.10 -18.09 12.42
C ILE A 445 0.92 -18.70 11.03
N PHE A 446 1.62 -19.79 10.71
CA PHE A 446 1.43 -20.50 9.44
C PHE A 446 0.00 -21.00 9.27
N ALA A 447 -0.61 -21.51 10.35
CA ALA A 447 -2.00 -21.95 10.36
C ALA A 447 -2.99 -20.85 9.94
N THR A 448 -2.80 -19.61 10.41
CA THR A 448 -3.63 -18.45 10.03
C THR A 448 -3.60 -18.22 8.51
N HIS A 449 -2.43 -18.37 7.88
CA HIS A 449 -2.30 -18.15 6.44
C HIS A 449 -2.70 -19.37 5.60
N LEU A 450 -2.46 -20.59 6.07
CA LEU A 450 -2.65 -21.80 5.29
C LEU A 450 -4.04 -22.42 5.46
N VAL A 451 -4.65 -22.30 6.64
CA VAL A 451 -5.93 -22.93 6.98
C VAL A 451 -6.97 -21.84 7.27
N ASP A 452 -7.05 -21.38 8.51
CA ASP A 452 -7.91 -20.29 8.99
C ASP A 452 -7.55 -19.91 10.43
N ASP A 453 -8.16 -18.82 10.93
CA ASP A 453 -7.94 -18.33 12.29
C ASP A 453 -8.50 -19.27 13.38
N ASP A 454 -9.58 -19.99 13.08
CA ASP A 454 -10.21 -20.90 14.03
C ASP A 454 -9.30 -22.10 14.33
N TYR A 455 -8.72 -22.68 13.28
CA TYR A 455 -7.72 -23.74 13.37
C TYR A 455 -6.48 -23.25 14.11
N ALA A 456 -5.95 -22.06 13.76
CA ALA A 456 -4.79 -21.49 14.45
C ALA A 456 -5.06 -21.30 15.95
N ASN A 457 -6.23 -20.80 16.32
CA ASN A 457 -6.63 -20.62 17.71
C ASN A 457 -6.83 -21.95 18.45
N SER A 458 -7.44 -22.95 17.80
CA SER A 458 -7.56 -24.32 18.33
C SER A 458 -6.19 -24.93 18.58
N PHE A 459 -5.27 -24.79 17.62
CA PHE A 459 -3.91 -25.29 17.73
C PHE A 459 -3.12 -24.64 18.88
N ARG A 460 -3.21 -23.31 19.04
CA ARG A 460 -2.64 -22.60 20.20
C ARG A 460 -3.16 -23.15 21.54
N ARG A 461 -4.44 -23.48 21.63
CA ARG A 461 -5.02 -24.10 22.84
C ARG A 461 -4.45 -25.50 23.10
N GLN A 462 -4.28 -26.30 22.05
CA GLN A 462 -3.67 -27.63 22.17
C GLN A 462 -2.21 -27.56 22.66
N LEU A 463 -1.42 -26.63 22.14
CA LEU A 463 -0.04 -26.40 22.60
C LEU A 463 0.01 -26.00 24.08
N ARG A 464 -0.87 -25.07 24.51
CA ARG A 464 -0.95 -24.66 25.93
C ARG A 464 -1.32 -25.83 26.85
N ALA A 465 -2.26 -26.68 26.43
CA ALA A 465 -2.64 -27.86 27.19
C ALA A 465 -1.54 -28.93 27.23
N ALA A 466 -0.72 -29.04 26.17
CA ALA A 466 0.44 -29.93 26.16
C ALA A 466 1.54 -29.44 27.11
N ALA A 467 1.80 -28.12 27.14
CA ALA A 467 2.80 -27.51 28.00
C ALA A 467 2.47 -27.59 29.50
N SER A 468 1.19 -27.63 29.88
CA SER A 468 0.77 -27.78 31.29
C SER A 468 0.81 -29.21 31.81
N SER A 469 0.93 -30.20 30.92
CA SER A 469 0.99 -31.64 31.26
C SER A 469 2.25 -32.05 32.04
N PRO A 470 3.47 -31.56 31.75
CA PRO A 470 4.66 -31.83 32.54
C PRO A 470 4.66 -31.14 33.93
N GLU A 471 4.09 -29.94 34.08
CA GLU A 471 3.95 -29.28 35.39
C GLU A 471 3.03 -30.07 36.36
N LEU A 472 2.01 -30.73 35.82
CA LEU A 472 1.13 -31.65 36.57
C LEU A 472 1.81 -32.98 36.96
N LYS A 473 2.87 -33.40 36.26
CA LYS A 473 3.66 -34.60 36.59
C LYS A 473 4.78 -34.35 37.61
N ALA A 474 5.20 -33.09 37.79
CA ALA A 474 6.16 -32.70 38.83
C ALA A 474 5.51 -32.39 40.19
N ALA A 475 4.17 -32.27 40.22
CA ALA A 475 3.38 -31.93 41.40
C ALA A 475 2.59 -33.11 42.01
N GLY A 476 2.79 -34.34 41.52
CA GLY A 476 2.25 -35.58 42.06
C GLY A 476 3.33 -36.64 42.18
#